data_AF-A0A1I2IL62-F1
#
_entry.id   AF-A0A1I2IL62-F1
#
_cell.length_a   1.000
_cell.length_b   1.000
_cell.length_c   1.000
_cell.angle_alpha   90.00
_cell.angle_beta   90.00
_cell.angle_gamma   90.00
#
_symmetry.space_group_name_H-M   'P 1'
#
loop_
_entity.id
_entity.type
_entity.pdbx_description
1 polymer ?
#
loop_
_entity_poly.entity_id
_entity_poly.type
_entity_poly.pdbx_seq_one_letter_code
_entity_poly.pdbx_strand_id
1 'polypeptide(L)'
;MKLPIFQIDAFANEIFQGNPAAVVPLQEWLPDDTMQAIAMENNLSETAFFVPTRAGFEIRWFTPIMEVDLCGHATLATAHAIFEEGNYPKTQITFGSRSGQLTVRKKDQLLELDFPIDELHPIEHPESLIQGIGAKPKACFLGKTDYLFIYDKQEQIEQLAPDFGLLAQTKSRGIIATAPGKNVDFVSRFFAPGAGIDEDPVTGSAHTTLVPFWSQKLGKEQLSAQQLSARGGQLQCTLQGERVLIAGKAKTFLRGEIFLDEK
;
A
#
# COMPACT_ATOMS: atom_id res chain seq x y z
N MET A 1 6.19 24.63 18.47
CA MET A 1 6.98 23.46 18.04
C MET A 1 7.03 23.34 16.52
N LYS A 2 8.19 23.00 15.93
CA LYS A 2 8.36 22.74 14.49
C LYS A 2 8.67 21.27 14.25
N LEU A 3 8.02 20.65 13.28
CA LEU A 3 8.24 19.25 12.90
C LEU A 3 8.58 19.13 11.41
N PRO A 4 9.62 18.38 11.02
CA PRO A 4 9.86 18.11 9.61
C PRO A 4 8.74 17.24 9.03
N ILE A 5 8.40 17.48 7.76
CA ILE A 5 7.49 16.63 6.99
C ILE A 5 8.06 16.35 5.60
N PHE A 6 7.90 15.12 5.16
CA PHE A 6 8.19 14.69 3.79
C PHE A 6 6.92 14.15 3.15
N GLN A 7 6.65 14.53 1.90
CA GLN A 7 5.65 13.84 1.08
C GLN A 7 6.39 12.97 0.07
N ILE A 8 6.13 11.66 0.12
CA ILE A 8 6.87 10.66 -0.65
C ILE A 8 5.88 9.81 -1.43
N ASP A 9 6.12 9.72 -2.73
CA ASP A 9 5.41 8.84 -3.64
C ASP A 9 6.06 7.44 -3.58
N ALA A 10 5.38 6.48 -2.94
CA ALA A 10 5.84 5.10 -2.82
C ALA A 10 5.41 4.26 -4.04
N PHE A 11 6.22 3.27 -4.42
CA PHE A 11 6.06 2.47 -5.64
C PHE A 11 6.06 3.30 -6.93
N ALA A 12 6.85 4.37 -6.94
CA ALA A 12 6.91 5.37 -8.00
C ALA A 12 8.31 5.48 -8.61
N ASN A 13 8.39 5.50 -9.95
CA ASN A 13 9.65 5.81 -10.65
C ASN A 13 9.86 7.32 -10.82
N GLU A 14 8.77 8.09 -10.88
CA GLU A 14 8.76 9.54 -11.01
C GLU A 14 7.74 10.12 -10.01
N ILE A 15 7.88 11.41 -9.69
CA ILE A 15 6.86 12.12 -8.90
C ILE A 15 5.51 12.08 -9.62
N PHE A 16 4.42 12.19 -8.86
CA PHE A 16 3.03 12.09 -9.32
C PHE A 16 2.57 10.68 -9.73
N GLN A 17 3.43 9.67 -9.59
CA GLN A 17 3.07 8.26 -9.69
C GLN A 17 2.93 7.63 -8.30
N GLY A 18 2.59 6.35 -8.24
CA GLY A 18 2.57 5.58 -7.01
C GLY A 18 1.55 6.06 -5.99
N ASN A 19 1.78 5.72 -4.72
CA ASN A 19 0.90 6.06 -3.61
C ASN A 19 1.59 7.10 -2.69
N PRO A 20 1.08 8.34 -2.61
CA PRO A 20 1.66 9.37 -1.78
C PRO A 20 1.38 9.13 -0.29
N ALA A 21 2.41 9.26 0.54
CA ALA A 21 2.28 9.31 1.99
C ALA A 21 3.02 10.52 2.56
N ALA A 22 2.46 11.13 3.59
CA ALA A 22 3.20 12.06 4.44
C ALA A 22 4.02 11.27 5.46
N VAL A 23 5.24 11.71 5.74
CA VAL A 23 6.13 11.10 6.73
C VAL A 23 6.63 12.20 7.65
N VAL A 24 6.37 12.05 8.95
CA VAL A 24 6.71 13.01 9.99
C VAL A 24 7.66 12.35 10.99
N PRO A 25 8.98 12.61 10.90
CA PRO A 25 9.95 12.17 11.89
C PRO A 25 9.70 12.85 13.25
N LEU A 26 9.68 12.07 14.32
CA LEU A 26 9.53 12.54 15.69
C LEU A 26 10.72 12.08 16.56
N GLN A 27 10.99 12.84 17.63
CA GLN A 27 11.95 12.41 18.67
C GLN A 27 11.26 11.62 19.79
N GLU A 28 10.02 11.99 20.09
CA GLU A 28 9.13 11.34 21.03
C GLU A 28 7.70 11.38 20.48
N TRP A 29 6.83 10.48 20.96
CA TRP A 29 5.46 10.43 20.48
C TRP A 29 4.69 11.69 20.87
N LEU A 30 4.01 12.27 19.88
CA LEU A 30 2.98 13.28 20.13
C LEU A 30 1.72 12.62 20.71
N PRO A 31 0.82 13.40 21.34
CA PRO A 31 -0.52 12.91 21.67
C PRO A 31 -1.25 12.37 20.43
N ASP A 32 -2.04 11.32 20.62
CA ASP A 32 -2.78 10.65 19.54
C ASP A 32 -3.68 11.63 18.77
N ASP A 33 -4.42 12.48 19.48
CA ASP A 33 -5.29 13.50 18.88
C ASP A 33 -4.51 14.49 17.99
N THR A 34 -3.26 14.80 18.35
CA THR A 34 -2.40 15.69 17.55
C THR A 34 -1.94 15.00 16.27
N MET A 35 -1.51 13.73 16.35
CA MET A 35 -1.13 12.95 15.16
C MET A 35 -2.31 12.75 14.21
N GLN A 36 -3.50 12.47 14.78
CA GLN A 36 -4.73 12.36 14.00
C GLN A 36 -5.11 13.69 13.33
N ALA A 37 -4.99 14.82 14.03
CA ALA A 37 -5.26 16.13 13.46
C ALA A 37 -4.29 16.48 12.32
N ILE A 38 -2.99 16.17 12.47
CA ILE A 38 -2.00 16.34 11.39
C ILE A 38 -2.36 15.47 10.18
N ALA A 39 -2.74 14.22 10.41
CA ALA A 39 -3.10 13.31 9.32
C ALA A 39 -4.34 13.79 8.55
N MET A 40 -5.33 14.30 9.28
CA MET A 40 -6.52 14.94 8.71
C MET A 40 -6.16 16.18 7.90
N GLU A 41 -5.31 17.07 8.44
CA GLU A 41 -4.89 18.32 7.78
C GLU A 41 -4.10 18.05 6.48
N ASN A 42 -3.22 17.03 6.48
CA ASN A 42 -2.47 16.64 5.30
C ASN A 42 -3.37 16.07 4.18
N ASN A 43 -4.48 15.42 4.57
CA ASN A 43 -5.48 14.84 3.68
C ASN A 43 -4.87 13.97 2.55
N LEU A 44 -3.86 13.16 2.89
CA LEU A 44 -3.32 12.09 2.05
C LEU A 44 -3.90 10.74 2.48
N SER A 45 -3.66 9.69 1.70
CA SER A 45 -4.06 8.32 2.05
C SER A 45 -3.62 8.00 3.49
N GLU A 46 -2.35 8.24 3.81
CA GLU A 46 -1.80 8.07 5.14
C GLU A 46 -0.72 9.11 5.47
N THR A 47 -0.67 9.49 6.75
CA THR A 47 0.49 10.11 7.38
C THR A 47 1.15 9.09 8.31
N ALA A 48 2.43 8.80 8.06
CA ALA A 48 3.26 7.98 8.91
C ALA A 48 4.07 8.84 9.88
N PHE A 49 4.10 8.43 11.14
CA PHE A 49 4.95 9.00 12.17
C PHE A 49 5.94 7.93 12.63
N PHE A 50 7.18 8.31 12.87
CA PHE A 50 8.16 7.38 13.41
C PHE A 50 9.05 8.03 14.46
N VAL A 51 9.50 7.23 15.42
CA VAL A 51 10.46 7.63 16.45
C VAL A 51 11.67 6.68 16.45
N PRO A 52 12.90 7.18 16.66
CA PRO A 52 14.07 6.32 16.78
C PRO A 52 14.06 5.56 18.11
N THR A 53 14.55 4.31 18.09
CA THR A 53 14.78 3.50 19.30
C THR A 53 16.20 2.94 19.31
N ARG A 54 16.57 2.26 20.41
CA ARG A 54 17.87 1.54 20.48
C ARG A 54 17.98 0.41 19.45
N ALA A 55 16.86 -0.17 19.03
CA ALA A 55 16.81 -1.34 18.16
C ALA A 55 16.46 -1.02 16.69
N GLY A 56 16.11 0.22 16.38
CA GLY A 56 15.61 0.61 15.07
C GLY A 56 14.69 1.82 15.21
N PHE A 57 13.45 1.66 14.79
CA PHE A 57 12.42 2.69 14.87
C PHE A 57 11.10 2.08 15.32
N GLU A 58 10.22 2.88 15.89
CA GLU A 58 8.79 2.55 15.98
C GLU A 58 8.03 3.40 14.94
N ILE A 59 6.94 2.87 14.41
CA ILE A 59 6.14 3.52 13.38
C ILE A 59 4.65 3.41 13.69
N ARG A 60 3.90 4.47 13.34
CA ARG A 60 2.43 4.54 13.42
C ARG A 60 1.90 5.17 12.14
N TRP A 61 0.69 4.79 11.73
CA TRP A 61 0.06 5.29 10.50
C TRP A 61 -1.34 5.79 10.78
N PHE A 62 -1.65 6.95 10.24
CA PHE A 62 -2.95 7.58 10.41
C PHE A 62 -3.51 7.91 9.04
N THR A 63 -4.72 7.43 8.79
CA THR A 63 -5.60 7.99 7.75
C THR A 63 -6.16 9.33 8.25
N PRO A 64 -6.87 10.11 7.42
CA PRO A 64 -7.53 11.33 7.87
C PRO A 64 -8.53 11.14 9.01
N ILE A 65 -9.04 9.93 9.23
CA ILE A 65 -10.12 9.65 10.19
C ILE A 65 -9.74 8.72 11.35
N MET A 66 -8.70 7.89 11.20
CA MET A 66 -8.28 6.94 12.23
C MET A 66 -6.82 6.45 12.08
N GLU A 67 -6.24 5.97 13.18
CA GLU A 67 -5.02 5.15 13.18
C GLU A 67 -5.30 3.76 12.56
N VAL A 68 -4.36 3.25 11.76
CA VAL A 68 -4.42 1.90 11.19
C VAL A 68 -3.26 1.04 11.70
N ASP A 69 -3.51 -0.26 11.87
CA ASP A 69 -2.52 -1.17 12.46
C ASP A 69 -1.36 -1.53 11.52
N LEU A 70 -1.53 -1.37 10.20
CA LEU A 70 -0.52 -1.69 9.19
C LEU A 70 -0.78 -0.93 7.88
N CYS A 71 0.26 -0.32 7.31
CA CYS A 71 0.19 0.28 5.97
C CYS A 71 1.49 0.08 5.17
N GLY A 72 1.40 -0.63 4.04
CA GLY A 72 2.56 -1.02 3.24
C GLY A 72 3.28 0.15 2.57
N HIS A 73 2.56 0.97 1.80
CA HIS A 73 3.19 2.05 1.03
C HIS A 73 3.75 3.15 1.93
N ALA A 74 3.07 3.49 3.03
CA ALA A 74 3.55 4.46 4.01
C ALA A 74 4.75 3.93 4.82
N THR A 75 4.85 2.61 5.04
CA THR A 75 6.08 1.97 5.58
C THR A 75 7.24 2.12 4.60
N LEU A 76 7.01 1.89 3.30
CA LEU A 76 8.03 2.06 2.26
C LEU A 76 8.47 3.53 2.15
N ALA A 77 7.52 4.47 2.17
CA ALA A 77 7.79 5.90 2.20
C ALA A 77 8.61 6.31 3.43
N THR A 78 8.30 5.76 4.61
CA THR A 78 9.06 6.03 5.83
C THR A 78 10.48 5.49 5.75
N ALA A 79 10.66 4.28 5.21
CA ALA A 79 11.99 3.73 4.97
C ALA A 79 12.80 4.59 3.99
N HIS A 80 12.16 5.09 2.92
CA HIS A 80 12.78 6.04 1.99
C HIS A 80 13.24 7.31 2.70
N ALA A 81 12.38 7.91 3.55
CA ALA A 81 12.74 9.09 4.34
C ALA A 81 13.96 8.82 5.24
N ILE A 82 13.99 7.68 5.93
CA ILE A 82 15.10 7.31 6.82
C ILE A 82 16.41 7.09 6.03
N PHE A 83 16.36 6.37 4.90
CA PHE A 83 17.55 6.10 4.11
C PHE A 83 18.09 7.35 3.40
N GLU A 84 17.23 8.11 2.72
CA GLU A 84 17.64 9.21 1.84
C GLU A 84 17.74 10.55 2.59
N GLU A 85 16.73 10.91 3.38
CA GLU A 85 16.73 12.21 4.10
C GLU A 85 17.53 12.11 5.41
N GLY A 86 17.46 10.96 6.08
CA GLY A 86 18.18 10.68 7.32
C GLY A 86 19.62 10.20 7.14
N ASN A 87 20.05 9.90 5.92
CA ASN A 87 21.37 9.30 5.61
C ASN A 87 21.67 8.06 6.45
N TYR A 88 20.69 7.18 6.64
CA TYR A 88 20.83 6.01 7.51
C TYR A 88 21.90 5.03 6.96
N PRO A 89 22.91 4.65 7.76
CA PRO A 89 24.11 3.97 7.24
C PRO A 89 23.93 2.47 6.99
N LYS A 90 22.84 1.87 7.45
CA LYS A 90 22.56 0.43 7.25
C LYS A 90 21.79 0.21 5.96
N THR A 91 21.64 -1.04 5.56
CA THR A 91 20.81 -1.45 4.41
C THR A 91 19.47 -2.06 4.82
N GLN A 92 19.20 -2.16 6.13
CA GLN A 92 17.96 -2.71 6.66
C GLN A 92 17.45 -1.81 7.78
N ILE A 93 16.15 -1.55 7.75
CA ILE A 93 15.40 -0.90 8.83
C ILE A 93 14.46 -1.92 9.44
N THR A 94 14.41 -1.92 10.76
CA THR A 94 13.43 -2.66 11.54
C THR A 94 12.49 -1.66 12.20
N PHE A 95 11.19 -1.83 11.99
CA PHE A 95 10.15 -1.07 12.64
C PHE A 95 9.42 -1.94 13.67
N GLY A 96 9.24 -1.44 14.88
CA GLY A 96 8.16 -1.88 15.77
C GLY A 96 6.86 -1.19 15.40
N SER A 97 5.75 -1.93 15.45
CA SER A 97 4.40 -1.43 15.14
C SER A 97 3.34 -2.19 15.93
N ARG A 98 2.09 -1.72 15.89
CA ARG A 98 0.93 -2.41 16.49
C ARG A 98 0.70 -3.82 15.92
N SER A 99 1.09 -4.03 14.66
CA SER A 99 1.03 -5.35 13.99
C SER A 99 2.29 -6.21 14.22
N GLY A 100 3.18 -5.80 15.13
CA GLY A 100 4.45 -6.44 15.38
C GLY A 100 5.58 -5.87 14.51
N GLN A 101 6.65 -6.64 14.37
CA GLN A 101 7.87 -6.19 13.73
C GLN A 101 7.76 -6.21 12.20
N LEU A 102 8.13 -5.10 11.56
CA LEU A 102 8.24 -4.98 10.11
C LEU A 102 9.71 -4.75 9.72
N THR A 103 10.10 -5.26 8.57
CA THR A 103 11.46 -5.09 8.05
C THR A 103 11.40 -4.50 6.65
N VAL A 104 12.23 -3.50 6.39
CA VAL A 104 12.46 -2.94 5.06
C VAL A 104 13.93 -3.04 4.70
N ARG A 105 14.23 -3.62 3.54
CA ARG A 105 15.60 -3.75 3.03
C ARG A 105 15.81 -2.85 1.83
N LYS A 106 16.92 -2.11 1.81
CA LYS A 106 17.40 -1.38 0.65
C LYS A 106 18.22 -2.33 -0.23
N LYS A 107 17.77 -2.53 -1.46
CA LYS A 107 18.48 -3.27 -2.52
C LYS A 107 18.67 -2.34 -3.71
N ASP A 108 19.87 -1.77 -3.82
CA ASP A 108 20.18 -0.72 -4.80
C ASP A 108 19.19 0.47 -4.70
N GLN A 109 18.33 0.65 -5.70
CA GLN A 109 17.30 1.70 -5.75
C GLN A 109 15.94 1.23 -5.22
N LEU A 110 15.80 -0.03 -4.84
CA LEU A 110 14.53 -0.61 -4.39
C LEU A 110 14.49 -0.71 -2.87
N LEU A 111 13.29 -0.52 -2.33
CA LEU A 111 12.94 -0.79 -0.96
C LEU A 111 12.00 -1.98 -0.93
N GLU A 112 12.41 -3.04 -0.24
CA GLU A 112 11.71 -4.32 -0.16
C GLU A 112 11.04 -4.48 1.21
N LEU A 113 9.72 -4.60 1.20
CA LEU A 113 8.86 -4.99 2.31
C LEU A 113 8.74 -6.51 2.37
N ASP A 114 8.48 -7.06 3.55
CA ASP A 114 8.37 -8.51 3.75
C ASP A 114 7.11 -8.85 4.57
N PHE A 115 6.13 -9.48 3.91
CA PHE A 115 4.80 -9.79 4.47
C PHE A 115 4.48 -11.29 4.42
N PRO A 116 3.61 -11.79 5.32
CA PRO A 116 3.11 -13.15 5.19
C PRO A 116 2.17 -13.26 3.99
N ILE A 117 2.08 -14.44 3.37
CA ILE A 117 1.06 -14.72 2.36
C ILE A 117 -0.35 -14.59 2.97
N ASP A 118 -1.30 -14.21 2.13
CA ASP A 118 -2.73 -14.28 2.47
C ASP A 118 -3.29 -15.68 2.15
N GLU A 119 -4.41 -16.02 2.78
CA GLU A 119 -5.16 -17.24 2.49
C GLU A 119 -6.32 -16.90 1.55
N LEU A 120 -6.44 -17.65 0.45
CA LEU A 120 -7.39 -17.35 -0.61
C LEU A 120 -8.38 -18.51 -0.80
N HIS A 121 -9.68 -18.20 -0.70
CA HIS A 121 -10.74 -19.19 -0.85
C HIS A 121 -11.62 -18.88 -2.06
N PRO A 122 -11.90 -19.85 -2.95
CA PRO A 122 -12.87 -19.66 -4.03
C PRO A 122 -14.25 -19.35 -3.46
N ILE A 123 -14.96 -18.41 -4.06
CA ILE A 123 -16.34 -18.07 -3.70
C ILE A 123 -17.23 -18.04 -4.94
N GLU A 124 -18.53 -18.14 -4.74
CA GLU A 124 -19.50 -17.82 -5.78
C GLU A 124 -19.44 -16.34 -6.15
N HIS A 125 -19.84 -16.03 -7.39
CA HIS A 125 -19.90 -14.67 -7.92
C HIS A 125 -20.82 -13.77 -7.06
N PRO A 126 -20.27 -12.78 -6.32
CA PRO A 126 -21.08 -11.90 -5.48
C PRO A 126 -21.76 -10.83 -6.35
N GLU A 127 -23.02 -11.06 -6.72
CA GLU A 127 -23.75 -10.23 -7.70
C GLU A 127 -23.72 -8.72 -7.41
N SER A 128 -23.87 -8.32 -6.14
CA SER A 128 -23.83 -6.92 -5.73
C SER A 128 -22.48 -6.24 -6.00
N LEU A 129 -21.38 -6.94 -5.74
CA LEU A 129 -20.03 -6.43 -6.00
C LEU A 129 -19.74 -6.42 -7.51
N ILE A 130 -20.22 -7.41 -8.25
CA ILE A 130 -20.05 -7.47 -9.71
C ILE A 130 -20.80 -6.32 -10.39
N GLN A 131 -22.02 -6.03 -9.93
CA GLN A 131 -22.79 -4.89 -10.40
C GLN A 131 -22.04 -3.58 -10.11
N GLY A 132 -21.49 -3.42 -8.90
CA GLY A 132 -20.71 -2.24 -8.54
C GLY A 132 -19.40 -2.10 -9.31
N ILE A 133 -18.70 -3.20 -9.64
CA ILE A 133 -17.49 -3.16 -10.47
C ILE A 133 -17.80 -2.90 -11.95
N GLY A 134 -19.01 -3.23 -12.40
CA GLY A 134 -19.47 -2.98 -13.77
C GLY A 134 -18.99 -4.01 -14.79
N ALA A 135 -18.27 -5.06 -14.37
CA ALA A 135 -17.80 -6.12 -15.26
C ALA A 135 -17.75 -7.48 -14.54
N LYS A 136 -18.26 -8.53 -15.19
CA LYS A 136 -18.26 -9.89 -14.65
C LYS A 136 -16.85 -10.51 -14.66
N PRO A 137 -16.31 -10.92 -13.51
CA PRO A 137 -15.04 -11.62 -13.45
C PRO A 137 -15.18 -13.08 -13.86
N LYS A 138 -14.09 -13.68 -14.33
CA LYS A 138 -13.99 -15.10 -14.65
C LYS A 138 -14.08 -15.99 -13.42
N ALA A 139 -13.45 -15.57 -12.33
CA ALA A 139 -13.45 -16.26 -11.05
C ALA A 139 -13.38 -15.24 -9.91
N CYS A 140 -13.98 -15.60 -8.78
CA CYS A 140 -13.97 -14.80 -7.56
C CYS A 140 -13.34 -15.60 -6.43
N PHE A 141 -12.57 -14.91 -5.60
CA PHE A 141 -12.03 -15.44 -4.37
C PHE A 141 -12.19 -14.43 -3.24
N LEU A 142 -12.05 -14.90 -2.02
CA LEU A 142 -12.03 -14.08 -0.81
C LEU A 142 -10.73 -14.37 -0.06
N GLY A 143 -9.95 -13.31 0.17
CA GLY A 143 -8.81 -13.30 1.07
C GLY A 143 -9.26 -13.16 2.53
N LYS A 144 -8.34 -12.89 3.46
CA LYS A 144 -8.72 -12.60 4.86
C LYS A 144 -9.66 -11.40 5.00
N THR A 145 -9.51 -10.40 4.12
CA THR A 145 -10.29 -9.15 4.17
C THR A 145 -10.81 -8.68 2.82
N ASP A 146 -10.06 -8.91 1.75
CA ASP A 146 -10.34 -8.36 0.41
C ASP A 146 -10.86 -9.43 -0.55
N TYR A 147 -11.75 -9.03 -1.46
CA TYR A 147 -12.20 -9.86 -2.57
C TYR A 147 -11.16 -9.83 -3.70
N LEU A 148 -10.96 -10.96 -4.38
CA LEU A 148 -10.11 -11.04 -5.57
C LEU A 148 -10.93 -11.47 -6.79
N PHE A 149 -11.00 -10.59 -7.78
CA PHE A 149 -11.70 -10.79 -9.04
C PHE A 149 -10.70 -10.99 -10.19
N ILE A 150 -10.80 -12.14 -10.85
CA ILE A 150 -9.91 -12.52 -11.94
C ILE A 150 -10.55 -12.19 -13.29
N TYR A 151 -9.80 -11.49 -14.14
CA TYR A 151 -10.17 -11.17 -15.53
C TYR A 151 -9.16 -11.82 -16.49
N ASP A 152 -9.53 -11.95 -17.77
CA ASP A 152 -8.70 -12.64 -18.76
C ASP A 152 -7.58 -11.76 -19.32
N LYS A 153 -7.78 -10.44 -19.38
CA LYS A 153 -6.85 -9.51 -20.06
C LYS A 153 -6.72 -8.17 -19.35
N GLN A 154 -5.53 -7.58 -19.45
CA GLN A 154 -5.22 -6.24 -18.94
C GLN A 154 -6.24 -5.17 -19.40
N GLU A 155 -6.71 -5.21 -20.65
CA GLU A 155 -7.70 -4.25 -21.17
C GLU A 155 -8.99 -4.23 -20.37
N GLN A 156 -9.40 -5.37 -19.80
CA GLN A 156 -10.59 -5.42 -18.97
C GLN A 156 -10.40 -4.66 -17.67
N ILE A 157 -9.18 -4.70 -17.09
CA ILE A 157 -8.82 -3.96 -15.88
C ILE A 157 -8.78 -2.46 -16.15
N GLU A 158 -8.18 -2.06 -17.28
CA GLU A 158 -8.11 -0.67 -17.74
C GLU A 158 -9.52 -0.08 -17.97
N GLN A 159 -10.45 -0.89 -18.46
CA GLN A 159 -11.82 -0.47 -18.79
C GLN A 159 -12.81 -0.55 -17.62
N LEU A 160 -12.42 -1.06 -16.44
CA LEU A 160 -13.32 -1.08 -15.29
C LEU A 160 -13.76 0.34 -14.95
N ALA A 161 -15.06 0.53 -14.81
CA ALA A 161 -15.70 1.77 -14.42
C ALA A 161 -16.59 1.49 -13.21
N PRO A 162 -16.01 1.38 -11.99
CA PRO A 162 -16.78 1.04 -10.81
C PRO A 162 -17.77 2.14 -10.44
N ASP A 163 -18.96 1.75 -10.02
CA ASP A 163 -19.90 2.60 -9.31
C ASP A 163 -19.56 2.59 -7.81
N PHE A 164 -18.79 3.59 -7.37
CA PHE A 164 -18.36 3.70 -5.98
C PHE A 164 -19.53 3.88 -5.02
N GLY A 165 -20.64 4.47 -5.45
CA GLY A 165 -21.84 4.63 -4.63
C GLY A 165 -22.51 3.29 -4.31
N LEU A 166 -22.55 2.37 -5.29
CA LEU A 166 -23.01 0.99 -5.06
C LEU A 166 -22.01 0.21 -4.20
N LEU A 167 -20.72 0.31 -4.50
CA LEU A 167 -19.68 -0.42 -3.77
C LEU A 167 -19.58 0.02 -2.29
N ALA A 168 -19.77 1.31 -1.99
CA ALA A 168 -19.79 1.85 -0.63
C ALA A 168 -20.94 1.28 0.23
N GLN A 169 -22.02 0.81 -0.39
CA GLN A 169 -23.16 0.19 0.31
C GLN A 169 -22.92 -1.29 0.66
N THR A 170 -21.82 -1.87 0.16
CA THR A 170 -21.48 -3.27 0.43
C THR A 170 -20.67 -3.41 1.72
N LYS A 171 -20.58 -4.62 2.24
CA LYS A 171 -19.75 -4.94 3.41
C LYS A 171 -18.27 -5.21 3.06
N SER A 172 -17.87 -5.01 1.80
CA SER A 172 -16.49 -5.31 1.39
C SER A 172 -15.54 -4.28 1.97
N ARG A 173 -14.41 -4.74 2.52
CA ARG A 173 -13.30 -3.84 2.87
C ARG A 173 -12.57 -3.39 1.61
N GLY A 174 -12.31 -4.30 0.68
CA GLY A 174 -11.60 -4.02 -0.57
C GLY A 174 -11.89 -5.04 -1.65
N ILE A 175 -11.73 -4.62 -2.91
CA ILE A 175 -11.90 -5.44 -4.11
C ILE A 175 -10.66 -5.27 -4.97
N ILE A 176 -9.92 -6.36 -5.14
CA ILE A 176 -8.77 -6.49 -6.02
C ILE A 176 -9.27 -7.01 -7.37
N ALA A 177 -9.13 -6.22 -8.43
CA ALA A 177 -9.36 -6.69 -9.79
C ALA A 177 -8.02 -6.95 -10.47
N THR A 178 -7.82 -8.13 -11.06
CA THR A 178 -6.52 -8.50 -11.64
C THR A 178 -6.62 -9.32 -12.94
N ALA A 179 -5.60 -9.21 -13.78
CA ALA A 179 -5.46 -9.95 -15.03
C ALA A 179 -3.97 -10.16 -15.37
N PRO A 180 -3.63 -11.03 -16.35
CA PRO A 180 -2.28 -11.09 -16.89
C PRO A 180 -1.89 -9.74 -17.50
N GLY A 181 -0.65 -9.31 -17.30
CA GLY A 181 -0.13 -8.07 -17.87
C GLY A 181 0.37 -8.26 -19.30
N LYS A 182 0.45 -7.15 -20.06
CA LYS A 182 1.04 -7.14 -21.41
C LYS A 182 2.57 -7.14 -21.37
N ASN A 183 3.13 -6.32 -20.47
CA ASN A 183 4.57 -6.06 -20.34
C ASN A 183 5.12 -6.45 -18.97
N VAL A 184 4.25 -6.92 -18.07
CA VAL A 184 4.54 -7.38 -16.72
C VAL A 184 3.78 -8.71 -16.51
N ASP A 185 4.13 -9.47 -15.48
CA ASP A 185 3.51 -10.77 -15.24
C ASP A 185 2.01 -10.65 -14.92
N PHE A 186 1.62 -9.64 -14.13
CA PHE A 186 0.21 -9.34 -13.86
C PHE A 186 -0.05 -7.86 -13.58
N VAL A 187 -1.31 -7.46 -13.73
CA VAL A 187 -1.80 -6.12 -13.41
C VAL A 187 -2.93 -6.17 -12.40
N SER A 188 -3.13 -5.08 -11.65
CA SER A 188 -4.24 -4.97 -10.71
C SER A 188 -4.84 -3.57 -10.65
N ARG A 189 -6.05 -3.46 -10.07
CA ARG A 189 -6.62 -2.24 -9.48
C ARG A 189 -7.24 -2.62 -8.13
N PHE A 190 -7.36 -1.64 -7.22
CA PHE A 190 -7.86 -1.87 -5.87
C PHE A 190 -8.91 -0.82 -5.50
N PHE A 191 -10.11 -1.28 -5.13
CA PHE A 191 -11.23 -0.42 -4.80
C PHE A 191 -11.67 -0.66 -3.36
N ALA A 192 -11.79 0.38 -2.54
CA ALA A 192 -12.20 0.27 -1.13
C ALA A 192 -13.15 1.40 -0.69
N PRO A 193 -14.23 1.70 -1.44
CA PRO A 193 -15.10 2.84 -1.13
C PRO A 193 -15.79 2.71 0.25
N GLY A 194 -16.04 1.49 0.73
CA GLY A 194 -16.54 1.24 2.09
C GLY A 194 -15.54 1.62 3.20
N ALA A 195 -14.26 1.77 2.87
CA ALA A 195 -13.21 2.26 3.76
C ALA A 195 -12.87 3.76 3.52
N GLY A 196 -13.68 4.46 2.73
CA GLY A 196 -13.51 5.90 2.45
C GLY A 196 -12.52 6.21 1.33
N ILE A 197 -12.04 5.20 0.59
CA ILE A 197 -11.10 5.36 -0.53
C ILE A 197 -11.69 4.68 -1.76
N ASP A 198 -12.20 5.46 -2.72
CA ASP A 198 -12.80 4.92 -3.94
C ASP A 198 -11.84 3.97 -4.69
N GLU A 199 -10.62 4.42 -4.98
CA GLU A 199 -9.55 3.64 -5.59
C GLU A 199 -8.21 3.98 -4.94
N ASP A 200 -7.51 2.95 -4.45
CA ASP A 200 -6.18 3.11 -3.85
C ASP A 200 -5.10 3.10 -4.94
N PRO A 201 -4.19 4.09 -5.01
CA PRO A 201 -3.21 4.19 -6.08
C PRO A 201 -2.30 2.96 -6.21
N VAL A 202 -1.73 2.50 -5.09
CA VAL A 202 -0.89 1.29 -5.03
C VAL A 202 -1.03 0.60 -3.68
N THR A 203 -1.51 -0.64 -3.71
CA THR A 203 -1.90 -1.37 -2.50
C THR A 203 -0.90 -2.49 -2.21
N GLY A 204 0.08 -2.20 -1.36
CA GLY A 204 1.10 -3.20 -0.97
C GLY A 204 0.48 -4.46 -0.37
N SER A 205 -0.48 -4.33 0.55
CA SER A 205 -1.14 -5.48 1.18
C SER A 205 -1.87 -6.39 0.18
N ALA A 206 -2.46 -5.84 -0.89
CA ALA A 206 -3.15 -6.66 -1.90
C ALA A 206 -2.20 -7.70 -2.56
N HIS A 207 -0.89 -7.45 -2.54
CA HIS A 207 0.10 -8.35 -3.10
C HIS A 207 0.37 -9.58 -2.23
N THR A 208 -0.03 -9.60 -0.96
CA THR A 208 -0.02 -10.83 -0.15
C THR A 208 -1.00 -11.86 -0.69
N THR A 209 -2.03 -11.42 -1.41
CA THR A 209 -3.03 -12.26 -2.11
C THR A 209 -2.66 -12.47 -3.58
N LEU A 210 -2.25 -11.42 -4.29
CA LEU A 210 -1.95 -11.49 -5.73
C LEU A 210 -0.72 -12.35 -6.05
N VAL A 211 0.36 -12.22 -5.26
CA VAL A 211 1.63 -12.89 -5.53
C VAL A 211 1.51 -14.41 -5.46
N PRO A 212 0.97 -15.04 -4.39
CA PRO A 212 0.81 -16.50 -4.38
C PRO A 212 -0.11 -16.99 -5.49
N PHE A 213 -1.20 -16.27 -5.80
CA PHE A 213 -2.11 -16.62 -6.89
C PHE A 213 -1.42 -16.64 -8.25
N TRP A 214 -0.75 -15.53 -8.62
CA TRP A 214 -0.08 -15.42 -9.91
C TRP A 214 1.18 -16.28 -10.00
N SER A 215 1.90 -16.46 -8.89
CA SER A 215 3.04 -17.35 -8.81
C SER A 215 2.66 -18.78 -9.17
N GLN A 216 1.59 -19.30 -8.54
CA GLN A 216 1.05 -20.62 -8.85
C GLN A 216 0.54 -20.70 -10.30
N LYS A 217 -0.14 -19.66 -10.77
CA LYS A 217 -0.73 -19.64 -12.13
C LYS A 217 0.32 -19.62 -13.23
N LEU A 218 1.44 -18.93 -13.02
CA LEU A 218 2.51 -18.72 -14.00
C LEU A 218 3.70 -19.66 -13.83
N GLY A 219 3.80 -20.36 -12.69
CA GLY A 219 4.94 -21.21 -12.35
C GLY A 219 6.22 -20.40 -12.11
N LYS A 220 6.11 -19.21 -11.50
CA LYS A 220 7.24 -18.28 -11.25
C LYS A 220 7.24 -17.81 -9.80
N GLU A 221 8.40 -17.73 -9.18
CA GLU A 221 8.55 -17.15 -7.82
C GLU A 221 8.80 -15.65 -7.85
N GLN A 222 9.53 -15.17 -8.86
CA GLN A 222 9.78 -13.74 -9.09
C GLN A 222 8.79 -13.21 -10.13
N LEU A 223 8.09 -12.14 -9.79
CA LEU A 223 7.00 -11.58 -10.57
C LEU A 223 7.16 -10.06 -10.67
N SER A 224 6.92 -9.54 -11.86
CA SER A 224 6.73 -8.11 -12.12
C SER A 224 5.23 -7.78 -12.10
N ALA A 225 4.86 -6.70 -11.41
CA ALA A 225 3.48 -6.30 -11.26
C ALA A 225 3.29 -4.80 -11.53
N GLN A 226 2.09 -4.44 -12.00
CA GLN A 226 1.70 -3.05 -12.15
C GLN A 226 0.27 -2.83 -11.66
N GLN A 227 0.07 -1.89 -10.72
CA GLN A 227 -1.26 -1.43 -10.35
C GLN A 227 -1.67 -0.30 -11.29
N LEU A 228 -2.75 -0.49 -12.04
CA LEU A 228 -3.25 0.39 -13.10
C LEU A 228 -4.29 1.39 -12.59
N SER A 229 -4.01 2.00 -11.44
CA SER A 229 -4.76 3.17 -10.98
C SER A 229 -4.43 4.39 -11.85
N ALA A 230 -5.14 5.50 -11.64
CA ALA A 230 -4.87 6.75 -12.34
C ALA A 230 -3.41 7.25 -12.18
N ARG A 231 -2.77 6.96 -11.04
CA ARG A 231 -1.36 7.31 -10.79
C ARG A 231 -0.39 6.24 -11.28
N GLY A 232 -0.83 4.99 -11.32
CA GLY A 232 -0.02 3.83 -11.66
C GLY A 232 1.02 3.49 -10.57
N GLY A 233 1.42 2.23 -10.48
CA GLY A 233 2.53 1.82 -9.61
C GLY A 233 3.20 0.55 -10.10
N GLN A 234 4.52 0.48 -9.96
CA GLN A 234 5.31 -0.69 -10.34
C GLN A 234 5.86 -1.39 -9.12
N LEU A 235 5.73 -2.72 -9.10
CA LEU A 235 6.18 -3.55 -8.00
C LEU A 235 6.99 -4.73 -8.55
N GLN A 236 8.04 -5.08 -7.83
CA GLN A 236 8.76 -6.34 -8.01
C GLN A 236 8.42 -7.24 -6.82
N CYS A 237 7.92 -8.42 -7.10
CA CYS A 237 7.44 -9.32 -6.07
C CYS A 237 8.23 -10.63 -6.09
N THR A 238 8.49 -11.19 -4.92
CA THR A 238 9.06 -12.54 -4.80
C THR A 238 8.25 -13.35 -3.79
N LEU A 239 7.77 -14.52 -4.21
CA LEU A 239 7.23 -15.52 -3.30
C LEU A 239 8.39 -16.34 -2.71
N GLN A 240 8.50 -16.40 -1.39
CA GLN A 240 9.51 -17.18 -0.65
C GLN A 240 8.83 -18.04 0.42
N GLY A 241 8.40 -19.24 0.03
CA GLY A 241 7.60 -20.09 0.91
C GLY A 241 6.30 -19.41 1.31
N GLU A 242 6.12 -19.13 2.60
CA GLU A 242 4.94 -18.45 3.16
C GLU A 242 5.10 -16.92 3.28
N ARG A 243 6.12 -16.35 2.62
CA ARG A 243 6.42 -14.92 2.64
C ARG A 243 6.32 -14.32 1.24
N VAL A 244 5.83 -13.09 1.17
CA VAL A 244 5.81 -12.25 -0.03
C VAL A 244 6.71 -11.06 0.21
N LEU A 245 7.77 -10.98 -0.59
CA LEU A 245 8.62 -9.80 -0.68
C LEU A 245 8.05 -8.85 -1.72
N ILE A 246 7.86 -7.59 -1.36
CA ILE A 246 7.29 -6.56 -2.23
C ILE A 246 8.27 -5.40 -2.30
N ALA A 247 8.87 -5.19 -3.46
CA ALA A 247 9.87 -4.17 -3.68
C ALA A 247 9.38 -3.08 -4.63
N GLY A 248 9.71 -1.84 -4.32
CA GLY A 248 9.37 -0.67 -5.13
C GLY A 248 10.36 0.46 -4.93
N LYS A 249 10.35 1.41 -5.87
CA LYS A 249 11.06 2.69 -5.71
C LYS A 249 10.19 3.69 -4.97
N ALA A 250 10.80 4.75 -4.45
CA ALA A 250 10.10 5.88 -3.88
C ALA A 250 10.74 7.20 -4.34
N LYS A 251 9.93 8.26 -4.36
CA LYS A 251 10.34 9.61 -4.74
C LYS A 251 9.85 10.64 -3.75
N THR A 252 10.76 11.43 -3.20
CA THR A 252 10.40 12.59 -2.37
C THR A 252 9.84 13.69 -3.27
N PHE A 253 8.56 13.99 -3.13
CA PHE A 253 7.86 15.08 -3.83
C PHE A 253 8.03 16.41 -3.10
N LEU A 254 7.87 16.42 -1.77
CA LEU A 254 7.91 17.64 -0.96
C LEU A 254 8.72 17.43 0.31
N ARG A 255 9.44 18.49 0.73
CA ARG A 255 10.07 18.63 2.05
C ARG A 255 9.56 19.92 2.68
N GLY A 256 9.17 19.90 3.94
CA GLY A 256 8.60 21.06 4.62
C GLY A 256 8.67 20.97 6.14
N GLU A 257 8.01 21.93 6.80
CA GLU A 257 7.88 22.01 8.25
C GLU A 257 6.40 22.20 8.63
N ILE A 258 5.92 21.42 9.60
CA ILE A 258 4.65 21.63 10.30
C ILE A 258 4.91 22.55 11.50
N PHE A 259 4.06 23.55 11.66
CA PHE A 259 4.09 24.46 12.80
C PHE A 259 2.93 24.13 13.73
N LEU A 260 3.24 23.72 14.94
CA LEU A 260 2.26 23.45 15.99
C LEU A 260 2.38 24.52 17.07
N ASP A 261 1.23 25.08 17.46
CA ASP A 261 1.13 25.97 18.60
C ASP A 261 1.51 25.20 19.88
N GLU A 262 2.32 25.82 20.73
CA GLU A 262 2.63 25.28 22.06
C GLU A 262 1.47 25.62 22.97
N LYS A 263 0.79 24.58 23.49
CA LYS A 263 -0.19 24.72 24.57
C LYS A 263 0.51 24.64 25.92
#